data_AF-A0A969HR39-F1
#
_entry.id   AF-A0A969HR39-F1
#
_cell.length_a   1.000
_cell.length_b   1.000
_cell.length_c   1.000
_cell.angle_alpha   90.00
_cell.angle_beta   90.00
_cell.angle_gamma   90.00
#
_symmetry.space_group_name_H-M   'P 1'
#
loop_
_entity.id
_entity.type
_entity.pdbx_description
1 polymer ?
#
loop_
_entity_poly.entity_id
_entity_poly.type
_entity_poly.pdbx_seq_one_letter_code
_entity_poly.pdbx_strand_id
1 'polypeptide(L)' 'MLTQLALKAQETEIILKGKELFGDIKARQIGPALMSGRITDLTGHPTNDRVVYAGTAGGGVWK' A
#
# COMPACT_ATOMS: atom_id res chain seq x y z
N MET A 1 21.47 17.75 -44.20
CA MET A 1 22.17 16.89 -43.22
C MET A 1 22.45 17.60 -41.87
N LEU A 2 21.96 18.83 -41.63
CA LEU A 2 22.17 19.56 -40.37
C LEU A 2 20.91 19.74 -39.50
N THR A 3 19.72 19.37 -40.00
CA THR A 3 18.44 19.57 -39.30
C THR A 3 18.07 18.44 -38.35
N GLN A 4 18.79 17.30 -38.36
CA GLN A 4 18.47 16.13 -37.55
C GLN A 4 19.02 16.18 -36.11
N LEU A 5 20.01 17.03 -35.83
CA LEU A 5 20.63 17.15 -34.50
C LEU A 5 19.74 17.88 -33.49
N ALA A 6 18.96 18.87 -33.93
CA ALA A 6 18.13 19.69 -33.03
C ALA A 6 16.88 18.96 -32.53
N LEU A 7 16.39 17.92 -33.22
CA LEU A 7 15.16 17.21 -32.87
C LEU A 7 15.32 16.21 -31.71
N LYS A 8 16.56 15.88 -31.32
CA LYS A 8 16.84 14.83 -30.32
C LYS A 8 17.02 15.34 -28.89
N ALA A 9 16.91 16.65 -28.65
CA ALA A 9 17.17 17.25 -27.34
C ALA A 9 15.93 17.31 -26.41
N GLN A 10 14.70 17.20 -26.94
CA GLN A 10 13.48 17.52 -26.19
C GLN A 10 12.50 16.36 -25.94
N GLU A 11 12.88 15.10 -26.22
CA GLU A 11 12.10 13.92 -25.83
C GLU A 11 12.91 13.06 -24.87
N THR A 12 13.08 13.56 -23.65
CA THR A 12 13.31 12.64 -22.53
C THR A 12 11.99 12.58 -21.80
N GLU A 13 11.13 11.60 -22.14
CA GLU A 13 10.03 11.25 -21.27
C GLU A 13 10.62 11.02 -19.88
N ILE A 14 10.24 11.85 -18.92
CA ILE A 14 10.63 11.67 -17.53
C ILE A 14 9.76 10.52 -17.02
N ILE A 15 10.21 9.29 -17.30
CA ILE A 15 9.61 8.08 -16.77
C ILE A 15 10.01 8.01 -15.29
N LEU A 16 9.24 8.70 -14.45
CA LEU A 16 9.44 8.73 -13.01
C LEU A 16 9.27 7.32 -12.47
N LYS A 17 10.39 6.68 -12.11
CA LYS A 17 10.33 5.36 -11.48
C LYS A 17 9.84 5.55 -10.06
N GLY A 18 8.90 4.73 -9.60
CA GLY A 18 8.33 4.85 -8.25
C GLY A 18 9.38 4.91 -7.13
N LYS A 19 10.54 4.26 -7.31
CA LYS A 19 11.67 4.33 -6.36
C LYS A 19 12.26 5.74 -6.23
N GLU A 20 12.27 6.53 -7.30
CA GLU A 20 12.79 7.92 -7.29
C GLU A 20 11.81 8.88 -6.60
N LEU A 21 10.50 8.55 -6.61
CA LEU A 21 9.45 9.33 -5.96
C LEU A 21 9.29 9.02 -4.47
N PHE A 22 9.35 7.73 -4.12
CA PHE A 22 9.05 7.27 -2.76
C PHE A 22 10.30 6.88 -1.96
N GLY A 23 11.49 6.83 -2.58
CA GLY A 23 12.76 6.57 -1.90
C GLY A 23 12.70 5.37 -0.96
N ASP A 24 12.96 5.64 0.32
CA ASP A 24 12.95 4.66 1.42
C ASP A 24 11.64 4.65 2.23
N ILE A 25 10.56 5.29 1.75
CA ILE A 25 9.25 5.26 2.42
C ILE A 25 8.74 3.82 2.46
N LYS A 26 8.53 3.31 3.67
CA LYS A 26 7.98 1.98 3.90
C LYS A 26 6.52 2.09 4.35
N ALA A 27 5.65 1.30 3.73
CA ALA A 27 4.30 1.09 4.23
C ALA A 27 4.36 0.43 5.60
N ARG A 28 3.58 0.94 6.56
CA ARG A 28 3.39 0.34 7.88
C ARG A 28 1.92 0.06 8.11
N GLN A 29 1.63 -1.04 8.80
CA GLN A 29 0.28 -1.35 9.24
C GLN A 29 -0.12 -0.38 10.36
N ILE A 30 -1.28 0.28 10.18
CA ILE A 30 -1.85 1.21 11.17
C ILE A 30 -3.05 0.62 11.94
N GLY A 31 -3.40 -0.64 11.64
CA GLY A 31 -4.61 -1.25 12.18
C GLY A 31 -5.89 -0.81 11.43
N PRO A 32 -7.07 -1.26 11.88
CA PRO A 32 -8.36 -0.94 11.26
C PRO A 32 -8.78 0.52 11.48
N ALA A 33 -8.23 1.45 10.71
CA ALA A 33 -8.43 2.89 10.92
C ALA A 33 -9.71 3.45 10.30
N LEU A 34 -10.26 2.81 9.27
CA LEU A 34 -11.33 3.37 8.42
C LEU A 34 -12.63 3.67 9.20
N MET A 35 -12.84 2.98 10.33
CA MET A 35 -14.00 3.12 11.19
C MET A 35 -13.60 3.33 12.66
N SER A 36 -12.53 4.09 12.93
CA SER A 36 -12.01 4.38 14.28
C SER A 36 -11.61 3.14 15.09
N GLY A 37 -11.26 2.02 14.43
CA GLY A 37 -10.96 0.78 15.12
C GLY A 37 -12.17 -0.10 15.44
N ARG A 38 -13.36 0.18 14.90
CA ARG A 38 -14.57 -0.61 15.19
C ARG A 38 -14.43 -2.08 14.74
N ILE A 39 -14.60 -2.97 15.71
CA ILE A 39 -14.67 -4.43 15.55
C ILE A 39 -16.14 -4.83 15.60
N THR A 40 -16.60 -5.56 14.58
CA THR A 40 -17.98 -6.04 14.46
C THR A 40 -18.14 -7.46 14.96
N ASP A 41 -17.06 -8.26 14.87
CA ASP A 41 -17.08 -9.66 15.28
C ASP A 41 -15.71 -10.13 15.78
N LEU A 42 -15.72 -11.07 16.72
CA LEU A 42 -14.54 -11.71 17.30
C LEU A 42 -14.80 -13.21 17.39
N THR A 43 -13.98 -14.01 16.74
CA THR A 43 -14.13 -15.47 16.73
C THR A 43 -12.83 -16.17 17.09
N GLY A 44 -12.91 -17.14 18.00
CA GLY A 44 -11.77 -17.96 18.40
C GLY A 44 -11.41 -19.01 17.36
N HIS A 45 -10.14 -19.36 17.25
CA HIS A 45 -9.73 -20.50 16.43
C HIS A 45 -10.25 -21.81 17.03
N PRO A 46 -10.83 -22.74 16.23
CA PRO A 46 -11.57 -23.89 16.74
C PRO A 46 -10.74 -24.89 17.57
N THR A 47 -9.41 -24.86 17.44
CA THR A 47 -8.48 -25.78 18.11
C THR A 47 -7.34 -25.09 18.86
N ASN A 48 -7.20 -23.77 18.76
CA ASN A 48 -6.09 -23.06 19.37
C ASN A 48 -6.60 -21.81 20.08
N ASP A 49 -6.78 -21.94 21.39
CA ASP A 49 -7.35 -20.89 22.24
C ASP A 49 -6.48 -19.63 22.33
N ARG A 50 -5.26 -19.66 21.79
CA ARG A 50 -4.35 -18.50 21.71
C ARG A 50 -4.56 -17.65 20.44
N VAL A 51 -5.44 -18.08 19.53
CA VAL A 51 -5.68 -17.40 18.25
C VAL A 51 -7.11 -16.90 18.22
N VAL A 52 -7.26 -15.61 17.93
CA VAL A 52 -8.56 -14.95 17.81
C VAL A 52 -8.56 -14.15 16.51
N TYR A 53 -9.64 -14.25 15.75
CA TYR A 53 -9.85 -13.45 14.56
C TYR A 53 -10.78 -12.28 14.86
N ALA A 54 -10.40 -11.08 14.42
CA ALA A 54 -11.21 -9.88 14.58
C ALA A 54 -11.72 -9.40 13.21
N GLY A 55 -13.03 -9.42 13.02
CA GLY A 55 -13.72 -8.82 11.88
C GLY A 55 -13.97 -7.34 12.13
N THR A 56 -13.48 -6.47 11.25
CA THR A 56 -13.57 -5.01 11.42
C THR A 56 -14.54 -4.41 10.39
N ALA A 57 -15.21 -3.32 10.76
CA ALA A 57 -16.24 -2.72 9.92
C ALA A 57 -15.73 -2.15 8.56
N GLY A 58 -14.42 -1.92 8.43
CA GLY A 58 -13.82 -1.34 7.22
C GLY A 58 -12.32 -1.58 7.07
N GLY A 59 -11.74 -2.51 7.84
CA GLY A 59 -10.30 -2.82 7.83
C GLY A 59 -10.00 -4.30 7.61
N GLY A 60 -10.98 -5.09 7.12
CA GLY A 60 -10.83 -6.52 6.87
C GLY A 60 -10.81 -7.39 8.15
N VAL A 61 -10.16 -8.54 8.05
CA VAL A 61 -10.04 -9.54 9.12
C VAL A 61 -8.60 -9.59 9.62
N TRP A 62 -8.45 -9.62 10.95
CA TRP A 62 -7.17 -9.66 11.65
C TRP A 62 -7.04 -10.97 12.43
N LYS A 63 -5.81 -11.42 12.66
CA LYS A 63 -5.45 -12.64 13.40
C LYS A 63 -4.43 -12.30 14.47
#